data_AF-A0A662IRB9-F1
#
_entry.id   AF-A0A662IRB9-F1
#
_cell.length_a   1.000
_cell.length_b   1.000
_cell.length_c   1.000
_cell.angle_alpha   90.00
_cell.angle_beta   90.00
_cell.angle_gamma   90.00
#
_symmetry.space_group_name_H-M   'P 1'
#
loop_
_entity.id
_entity.type
_entity.pdbx_description
1 polymer ?
#
loop_
_entity_poly.entity_id
_entity_poly.type
_entity_poly.pdbx_seq_one_letter_code
_entity_poly.pdbx_strand_id
1 'polypeptide(L)'
;QWLAEKGYLALKEKPEKVIRFEEAKIDWEKTIAWGWGGYYARVFINLKGREKKGTVPKSRYEEVREELINDFKNIKGPNGETWKTKAYRPEELYSECRGYPPDLMVYFDDLYWRSAGTIGHETMYLPENDTGPDDAVHDWNGIFILYDPEERFQGKLDLNIADITPIVLNLMKIKAPENLNGKLPEKLSL
;
A
#
# COMPACT_ATOMS: atom_id res chain seq x y z
N GLN A 1 -2.69 -15.57 -2.27
CA GLN A 1 -3.58 -16.68 -2.68
C GLN A 1 -4.90 -16.24 -3.31
N TRP A 2 -5.57 -15.21 -2.80
CA TRP A 2 -6.82 -14.71 -3.41
C TRP A 2 -6.70 -14.41 -4.92
N LEU A 3 -5.60 -13.79 -5.37
CA LEU A 3 -5.33 -13.57 -6.80
C LEU A 3 -5.29 -14.87 -7.61
N ALA A 4 -4.82 -15.97 -7.01
CA ALA A 4 -4.80 -17.27 -7.68
C ALA A 4 -6.20 -17.89 -7.73
N GLU A 5 -6.98 -17.77 -6.66
CA GLU A 5 -8.38 -18.21 -6.63
C GLU A 5 -9.24 -17.49 -7.67
N LYS A 6 -9.00 -16.18 -7.88
CA LYS A 6 -9.66 -15.38 -8.92
C LYS A 6 -9.09 -15.56 -10.33
N GLY A 7 -8.03 -16.35 -10.50
CA GLY A 7 -7.42 -16.61 -11.80
C GLY A 7 -6.47 -15.52 -12.32
N TYR A 8 -6.19 -14.49 -11.52
CA TYR A 8 -5.20 -13.46 -11.87
C TYR A 8 -3.76 -13.97 -11.76
N LEU A 9 -3.49 -14.86 -10.80
CA LEU A 9 -2.17 -15.44 -10.55
C LEU A 9 -2.18 -16.93 -10.89
N ALA A 10 -1.34 -17.36 -11.82
CA ALA A 10 -1.25 -18.77 -12.19
C ALA A 10 -0.12 -19.45 -11.41
N LEU A 11 -0.44 -20.54 -10.70
CA LEU A 11 0.54 -21.41 -10.05
C LEU A 11 0.74 -22.66 -10.92
N LYS A 12 2.00 -23.09 -11.10
CA LYS A 12 2.32 -24.37 -11.76
C LYS A 12 1.89 -25.54 -10.91
N GLU A 13 1.99 -25.39 -9.59
CA GLU A 13 1.55 -26.34 -8.59
C GLU A 13 1.05 -25.58 -7.37
N LYS A 14 0.03 -26.12 -6.69
CA LYS A 14 -0.40 -25.59 -5.40
C LYS A 14 0.66 -25.96 -4.35
N PRO A 15 1.15 -25.01 -3.53
CA PRO A 15 2.06 -25.33 -2.45
C PRO A 15 1.46 -26.36 -1.48
N GLU A 16 2.25 -27.37 -1.11
CA GLU A 16 1.85 -28.42 -0.15
C GLU A 16 1.89 -27.93 1.31
N LYS A 17 2.63 -26.85 1.57
CA LYS A 17 2.77 -26.19 2.86
C LYS A 17 2.79 -24.68 2.65
N VAL A 18 2.63 -23.94 3.74
CA VAL A 18 2.84 -22.49 3.74
C VAL A 18 4.30 -22.19 3.38
N ILE A 19 4.49 -21.40 2.33
CA ILE A 19 5.80 -20.95 1.84
C ILE A 19 5.75 -19.45 1.58
N ARG A 20 6.93 -18.82 1.49
CA ARG A 20 7.04 -17.43 1.01
C ARG A 20 6.64 -17.37 -0.47
N PHE A 21 6.07 -16.24 -0.89
CA PHE A 21 5.61 -16.07 -2.27
C PHE A 21 6.74 -16.28 -3.29
N GLU A 22 7.96 -15.86 -2.97
CA GLU A 22 9.14 -15.99 -3.82
C GLU A 22 9.56 -17.45 -4.08
N GLU A 23 9.18 -18.37 -3.18
CA GLU A 23 9.44 -19.80 -3.32
C GLU A 23 8.37 -20.51 -4.16
N ALA A 24 7.22 -19.86 -4.40
CA ALA A 24 6.11 -20.45 -5.14
C ALA A 24 6.46 -20.60 -6.63
N LYS A 25 6.11 -21.75 -7.21
CA LYS A 25 6.29 -22.00 -8.65
C LYS A 25 5.21 -21.30 -9.47
N ILE A 26 5.43 -20.02 -9.79
CA ILE A 26 4.50 -19.21 -10.60
C ILE A 26 4.59 -19.56 -12.10
N ASP A 27 3.45 -19.70 -12.77
CA ASP A 27 3.34 -19.78 -14.22
C ASP A 27 3.20 -18.37 -14.82
N TRP A 28 4.33 -17.66 -14.93
CA TRP A 28 4.36 -16.28 -15.41
C TRP A 28 3.78 -16.08 -16.83
N GLU A 29 3.69 -17.13 -17.65
CA GLU A 29 3.12 -17.03 -19.00
C GLU A 29 1.58 -17.04 -19.00
N LYS A 30 0.98 -17.31 -17.84
CA LYS A 30 -0.48 -17.29 -17.64
C LYS A 30 -0.93 -16.30 -16.56
N THR A 31 -0.02 -15.82 -15.73
CA THR A 31 -0.30 -14.79 -14.72
C THR A 31 -0.65 -13.47 -15.37
N ILE A 32 -1.75 -12.87 -14.95
CA ILE A 32 -2.23 -11.52 -15.30
C ILE A 32 -1.71 -10.50 -14.30
N ALA A 33 -1.78 -10.81 -13.01
CA ALA A 33 -1.32 -9.94 -11.93
C ALA A 33 -0.82 -10.74 -10.73
N TRP A 34 0.08 -10.13 -9.97
CA TRP A 34 0.60 -10.68 -8.72
C TRP A 34 0.66 -9.58 -7.66
N GLY A 35 0.68 -10.00 -6.39
CA GLY A 35 0.69 -9.11 -5.25
C GLY A 35 1.97 -9.31 -4.44
N TRP A 36 2.49 -8.21 -3.90
CA TRP A 36 3.56 -8.23 -2.92
C TRP A 36 3.04 -7.69 -1.59
N GLY A 37 3.31 -8.45 -0.53
CA GLY A 37 2.78 -8.25 0.81
C GLY A 37 3.34 -7.05 1.57
N GLY A 38 2.75 -6.76 2.73
CA GLY A 38 3.11 -5.64 3.61
C GLY A 38 1.87 -4.94 4.18
N TYR A 39 2.08 -3.83 4.90
CA TYR A 39 1.02 -3.02 5.52
C TYR A 39 -0.05 -2.50 4.55
N TYR A 40 0.26 -2.49 3.25
CA TYR A 40 -0.68 -2.40 2.15
C TYR A 40 -0.21 -3.36 1.05
N ALA A 41 -1.15 -3.86 0.25
CA ALA A 41 -0.80 -4.73 -0.86
C ALA A 41 -0.34 -3.90 -2.06
N ARG A 42 0.82 -4.26 -2.59
CA ARG A 42 1.31 -3.74 -3.87
C ARG A 42 0.94 -4.72 -4.95
N VAL A 43 0.15 -4.30 -5.93
CA VAL A 43 -0.30 -5.18 -7.01
C VAL A 43 0.39 -4.77 -8.30
N PHE A 44 0.91 -5.77 -9.00
CA PHE A 44 1.64 -5.62 -10.25
C PHE A 44 0.96 -6.45 -11.33
N ILE A 45 0.61 -5.81 -12.43
CA ILE A 45 0.12 -6.40 -13.66
C ILE A 45 1.31 -6.92 -14.45
N ASN A 46 1.22 -8.13 -14.97
CA ASN A 46 2.25 -8.75 -15.80
C ASN A 46 2.16 -8.21 -17.23
N LEU A 47 2.61 -6.97 -17.43
CA LEU A 47 2.47 -6.17 -18.63
C LEU A 47 3.52 -6.53 -19.70
N LYS A 48 3.05 -6.75 -20.93
CA LYS A 48 3.92 -7.00 -22.09
C LYS A 48 4.88 -5.84 -22.33
N GLY A 49 6.16 -6.16 -22.42
CA GLY A 49 7.24 -5.19 -22.67
C GLY A 49 7.80 -4.53 -21.42
N ARG A 50 7.14 -4.66 -20.26
CA ARG A 50 7.70 -4.26 -18.95
C ARG A 50 8.25 -5.47 -18.20
N GLU A 51 7.48 -6.56 -18.15
CA GLU A 51 7.87 -7.82 -17.53
C GLU A 51 8.46 -8.79 -18.56
N LYS A 52 9.47 -9.58 -18.14
CA LYS A 52 10.16 -10.56 -19.01
C LYS A 52 9.20 -11.59 -19.65
N LYS A 53 8.13 -11.93 -18.95
CA LYS A 53 7.08 -12.87 -19.40
C LYS A 53 5.69 -12.21 -19.38
N GLY A 54 5.63 -10.91 -19.68
CA GLY A 54 4.38 -10.15 -19.72
C GLY A 54 3.31 -10.81 -20.59
N THR A 55 2.10 -10.91 -20.06
CA THR A 55 0.93 -11.54 -20.72
C THR A 55 -0.11 -10.50 -21.14
N VAL A 56 -0.27 -9.44 -20.34
CA VAL A 56 -1.25 -8.38 -20.56
C VAL A 56 -0.74 -7.41 -21.61
N PRO A 57 -1.40 -7.24 -22.77
CA PRO A 57 -1.00 -6.24 -23.75
C PRO A 57 -1.30 -4.82 -23.23
N LYS A 58 -0.50 -3.83 -23.65
CA LYS A 58 -0.67 -2.42 -23.25
C LYS A 58 -2.09 -1.88 -23.51
N SER A 59 -2.78 -2.37 -24.54
CA SER A 59 -4.16 -2.00 -24.86
C SER A 59 -5.19 -2.44 -23.82
N ARG A 60 -4.89 -3.46 -23.00
CA ARG A 60 -5.76 -3.95 -21.92
C ARG A 60 -5.31 -3.52 -20.53
N TYR A 61 -4.21 -2.77 -20.42
CA TYR A 61 -3.60 -2.45 -19.13
C TYR A 61 -4.57 -1.70 -18.20
N GLU A 62 -5.21 -0.63 -18.69
CA GLU A 62 -6.16 0.15 -17.89
C GLU A 62 -7.45 -0.62 -17.59
N GLU A 63 -7.92 -1.47 -18.52
CA GLU A 63 -9.05 -2.36 -18.31
C GLU A 63 -8.78 -3.32 -17.13
N VAL A 64 -7.63 -4.00 -17.14
CA VAL A 64 -7.22 -4.93 -16.08
C VAL A 64 -7.04 -4.21 -14.74
N ARG A 65 -6.53 -2.96 -14.73
CA ARG A 65 -6.46 -2.16 -13.50
C ARG A 65 -7.84 -1.94 -12.91
N GLU A 66 -8.82 -1.54 -13.72
CA GLU A 66 -10.19 -1.30 -13.27
C GLU A 66 -10.89 -2.58 -12.81
N GLU A 67 -10.70 -3.70 -13.52
CA GLU A 67 -11.18 -5.03 -13.08
C GLU A 67 -10.65 -5.37 -11.69
N LEU A 68 -9.33 -5.25 -11.48
CA LEU A 68 -8.70 -5.52 -10.19
C LEU A 68 -9.21 -4.58 -9.09
N ILE A 69 -9.32 -3.27 -9.36
CA ILE A 69 -9.86 -2.29 -8.40
C ILE A 69 -11.26 -2.71 -7.94
N ASN A 70 -12.13 -3.06 -8.89
CA ASN A 70 -13.50 -3.45 -8.60
C ASN A 70 -13.55 -4.78 -7.84
N ASP A 71 -12.76 -5.77 -8.23
CA ASP A 71 -12.74 -7.05 -7.54
C ASP A 71 -12.20 -6.93 -6.12
N PHE A 72 -11.14 -6.14 -5.90
CA PHE A 72 -10.62 -5.87 -4.55
C PHE A 72 -11.64 -5.16 -3.66
N LYS A 73 -12.36 -4.16 -4.18
CA LYS A 73 -13.43 -3.46 -3.45
C LYS A 73 -14.60 -4.38 -3.07
N ASN A 74 -14.79 -5.47 -3.82
CA ASN A 74 -15.85 -6.45 -3.58
C ASN A 74 -15.44 -7.60 -2.64
N ILE A 75 -14.17 -7.66 -2.19
CA ILE A 75 -13.75 -8.62 -1.18
C ILE A 75 -14.56 -8.40 0.10
N LYS A 76 -15.09 -9.50 0.64
CA LYS A 76 -15.79 -9.54 1.93
C LYS A 76 -14.84 -10.03 3.00
N GLY A 77 -15.14 -9.73 4.25
CA GLY A 77 -14.38 -10.27 5.37
C GLY A 77 -14.70 -11.72 5.71
N PRO A 78 -14.00 -12.27 6.72
CA PRO A 78 -14.17 -13.66 7.15
C PRO A 78 -15.60 -14.03 7.55
N ASN A 79 -16.42 -13.05 7.98
CA ASN A 79 -17.82 -13.28 8.36
C ASN A 79 -18.81 -12.83 7.27
N GLY A 80 -18.32 -12.52 6.06
CA GLY A 80 -19.12 -12.02 4.95
C GLY A 80 -19.42 -10.52 5.02
N GLU A 81 -18.83 -9.80 5.98
CA GLU A 81 -18.99 -8.36 6.11
C GLU A 81 -18.40 -7.61 4.92
N THR A 82 -18.96 -6.44 4.62
CA THR A 82 -18.41 -5.59 3.56
C THR A 82 -17.22 -4.84 4.11
N TRP A 83 -16.05 -5.04 3.50
CA TRP A 83 -14.86 -4.29 3.83
C TRP A 83 -14.86 -2.90 3.22
N LYS A 84 -14.27 -1.95 3.94
CA LYS A 84 -13.93 -0.61 3.42
C LYS A 84 -12.61 -0.63 2.67
N THR A 85 -12.46 -1.60 1.76
CA THR A 85 -11.24 -1.74 0.97
C THR A 85 -11.07 -0.57 0.02
N LYS A 86 -9.88 0.02 0.01
CA LYS A 86 -9.48 1.07 -0.92
C LYS A 86 -8.39 0.53 -1.84
N ALA A 87 -8.59 0.63 -3.14
CA ALA A 87 -7.58 0.30 -4.15
C ALA A 87 -7.31 1.57 -4.96
N TYR A 88 -6.10 2.10 -4.84
CA TYR A 88 -5.66 3.32 -5.49
C TYR A 88 -4.63 3.02 -6.56
N ARG A 89 -4.69 3.80 -7.62
CA ARG A 89 -3.60 4.00 -8.55
C ARG A 89 -2.56 4.92 -7.89
N PRO A 90 -1.24 4.66 -8.04
CA PRO A 90 -0.23 5.55 -7.45
C PRO A 90 -0.40 7.02 -7.83
N GLU A 91 -0.79 7.29 -9.08
CA GLU A 91 -1.01 8.65 -9.60
C GLU A 91 -2.20 9.39 -8.97
N GLU A 92 -3.08 8.69 -8.23
CA GLU A 92 -4.14 9.33 -7.44
C GLU A 92 -3.63 9.85 -6.09
N LEU A 93 -2.52 9.27 -5.59
CA LEU A 93 -1.98 9.57 -4.26
C LEU A 93 -0.73 10.44 -4.34
N TYR A 94 0.06 10.30 -5.41
CA TYR A 94 1.33 10.99 -5.58
C TYR A 94 1.29 11.89 -6.81
N SER A 95 1.70 13.14 -6.63
CA SER A 95 1.84 14.11 -7.73
C SER A 95 2.88 13.68 -8.77
N GLU A 96 3.90 12.94 -8.35
CA GLU A 96 4.92 12.37 -9.23
C GLU A 96 5.26 10.95 -8.79
N CYS A 97 5.17 10.00 -9.72
CA CYS A 97 5.57 8.61 -9.51
C CYS A 97 6.92 8.38 -10.18
N ARG A 98 7.94 8.05 -9.39
CA ARG A 98 9.31 7.76 -9.86
C ARG A 98 9.66 6.28 -9.68
N GLY A 99 10.55 5.78 -10.53
CA GLY A 99 11.06 4.40 -10.44
C GLY A 99 10.05 3.36 -10.94
N TYR A 100 9.84 2.31 -10.15
CA TYR A 100 8.96 1.19 -10.46
C TYR A 100 7.79 1.13 -9.45
N PRO A 101 6.81 2.03 -9.56
CA PRO A 101 5.64 1.99 -8.69
C PRO A 101 4.83 0.70 -8.96
N PRO A 102 4.06 0.22 -7.96
CA PRO A 102 3.05 -0.79 -8.23
C PRO A 102 1.97 -0.25 -9.16
N ASP A 103 1.19 -1.11 -9.78
CA ASP A 103 0.07 -0.65 -10.61
C ASP A 103 -1.13 -0.25 -9.76
N LEU A 104 -1.28 -0.89 -8.60
CA LEU A 104 -2.26 -0.55 -7.56
C LEU A 104 -1.67 -0.67 -6.15
N MET A 105 -2.13 0.21 -5.27
CA MET A 105 -1.91 0.18 -3.84
C MET A 105 -3.24 -0.14 -3.16
N VAL A 106 -3.34 -1.30 -2.51
CA VAL A 106 -4.59 -1.79 -1.92
C VAL A 106 -4.49 -1.84 -0.40
N TYR A 107 -5.43 -1.16 0.24
CA TYR A 107 -5.60 -1.07 1.68
C TYR A 107 -6.88 -1.83 2.04
N PHE A 108 -6.73 -2.99 2.68
CA PHE A 108 -7.87 -3.85 2.99
C PHE A 108 -8.57 -3.36 4.26
N ASP A 109 -9.90 -3.24 4.16
CA ASP A 109 -10.79 -2.80 5.24
C ASP A 109 -10.28 -1.61 6.04
N ASP A 110 -9.94 -0.53 5.35
CA ASP A 110 -9.44 0.70 5.98
C ASP A 110 -8.24 0.50 6.92
N LEU A 111 -7.23 -0.25 6.45
CA LEU A 111 -5.98 -0.58 7.15
C LEU A 111 -6.10 -1.65 8.23
N TYR A 112 -7.28 -2.23 8.44
CA TYR A 112 -7.46 -3.29 9.45
C TYR A 112 -6.82 -4.62 9.04
N TRP A 113 -6.70 -4.88 7.73
CA TRP A 113 -6.11 -6.10 7.19
C TRP A 113 -4.91 -5.79 6.29
N ARG A 114 -3.96 -6.73 6.26
CA ARG A 114 -2.78 -6.67 5.42
C ARG A 114 -2.68 -7.90 4.51
N SER A 115 -2.04 -7.75 3.36
CA SER A 115 -1.71 -8.90 2.52
C SER A 115 -0.52 -9.69 3.09
N ALA A 116 -0.69 -10.99 3.23
CA ALA A 116 0.39 -11.91 3.59
C ALA A 116 1.47 -11.98 2.50
N GLY A 117 2.73 -12.14 2.92
CA GLY A 117 3.87 -12.42 2.03
C GLY A 117 4.03 -13.92 1.72
N THR A 118 3.08 -14.73 2.18
CA THR A 118 3.10 -16.18 2.13
C THR A 118 1.88 -16.74 1.39
N ILE A 119 1.99 -17.97 0.92
CA ILE A 119 0.93 -18.69 0.18
C ILE A 119 0.93 -20.16 0.59
N GLY A 120 -0.22 -20.82 0.41
CA GLY A 120 -0.41 -22.22 0.81
C GLY A 120 -1.16 -22.36 2.13
N HIS A 121 -1.83 -21.29 2.60
CA HIS A 121 -2.68 -21.34 3.78
C HIS A 121 -4.00 -22.06 3.49
N GLU A 122 -4.57 -22.68 4.53
CA GLU A 122 -5.87 -23.36 4.44
C GLU A 122 -7.03 -22.37 4.27
N THR A 123 -6.91 -21.18 4.86
CA THR A 123 -7.91 -20.11 4.82
C THR A 123 -7.38 -18.88 4.06
N MET A 124 -8.29 -18.02 3.58
CA MET A 124 -7.93 -16.73 2.98
C MET A 124 -7.59 -15.64 4.00
N TYR A 125 -8.07 -15.79 5.24
CA TYR A 125 -7.90 -14.82 6.31
C TYR A 125 -7.03 -15.43 7.40
N LEU A 126 -6.02 -14.68 7.80
CA LEU A 126 -5.08 -15.04 8.85
C LEU A 126 -5.36 -14.12 10.05
N PRO A 127 -5.86 -14.64 11.19
CA PRO A 127 -6.10 -13.83 12.37
C PRO A 127 -4.80 -13.37 13.04
N GLU A 128 -3.70 -14.05 12.74
CA GLU A 128 -2.36 -13.73 13.21
C GLU A 128 -1.43 -13.45 12.03
N ASN A 129 -0.30 -12.82 12.33
CA ASN A 129 0.71 -12.51 11.34
C ASN A 129 1.38 -13.77 10.79
N ASP A 130 1.68 -13.74 9.49
CA ASP A 130 2.30 -14.84 8.77
C ASP A 130 3.81 -15.02 9.04
N THR A 131 4.46 -14.04 9.66
CA THR A 131 5.94 -14.00 9.82
C THR A 131 6.43 -13.63 11.24
N GLY A 132 5.52 -13.47 12.23
CA GLY A 132 5.87 -13.14 13.61
C GLY A 132 5.07 -11.96 14.19
N PRO A 133 5.29 -11.61 15.47
CA PRO A 133 4.50 -10.56 16.16
C PRO A 133 4.58 -9.23 15.41
N ASP A 134 3.45 -8.50 15.43
CA ASP A 134 3.30 -7.26 14.69
C ASP A 134 3.95 -6.07 15.41
N ASP A 135 4.63 -5.22 14.64
CA ASP A 135 4.84 -3.83 15.01
C ASP A 135 3.61 -3.06 14.51
N ALA A 136 2.99 -2.26 15.38
CA ALA A 136 1.71 -1.56 15.16
C ALA A 136 1.39 -1.19 13.69
N VAL A 137 0.15 -1.46 13.27
CA VAL A 137 -0.34 -1.16 11.91
C VAL A 137 -0.48 0.35 11.70
N HIS A 138 -0.41 0.77 10.43
CA HIS A 138 -0.64 2.16 10.02
C HIS A 138 -2.06 2.64 10.30
N ASP A 139 -2.19 3.94 10.55
CA ASP A 139 -3.45 4.69 10.52
C ASP A 139 -3.29 5.86 9.52
N TRP A 140 -4.40 6.38 9.02
CA TRP A 140 -4.42 7.61 8.24
C TRP A 140 -4.00 8.83 9.07
N ASN A 141 -4.22 8.79 10.38
CA ASN A 141 -3.91 9.87 11.30
C ASN A 141 -2.67 9.53 12.13
N GLY A 142 -1.69 10.43 12.09
CA GLY A 142 -0.53 10.39 12.97
C GLY A 142 -0.74 11.20 14.24
N ILE A 143 0.18 11.06 15.19
CA ILE A 143 0.26 11.90 16.38
C ILE A 143 1.47 12.83 16.22
N PHE A 144 1.25 14.12 16.39
CA PHE A 144 2.30 15.13 16.45
C PHE A 144 2.21 15.89 17.77
N ILE A 145 3.35 16.03 18.45
CA ILE A 145 3.48 16.80 19.70
C ILE A 145 4.70 17.70 19.57
N LEU A 146 4.48 19.01 19.67
CA LEU A 146 5.53 20.00 19.85
C LEU A 146 5.50 20.47 21.30
N TYR A 147 6.57 20.19 22.04
CA TYR A 147 6.76 20.73 23.38
C TYR A 147 7.68 21.94 23.31
N ASP A 148 7.15 23.11 23.64
CA ASP A 148 7.90 24.36 23.68
C ASP A 148 8.01 24.88 25.13
N PRO A 149 9.18 24.77 25.78
CA PRO A 149 9.34 25.17 27.18
C PRO A 149 9.24 26.68 27.41
N GLU A 150 9.41 27.48 26.36
CA GLU A 150 9.20 28.93 26.40
C GLU A 150 7.72 29.32 26.21
N GLU A 151 6.83 28.33 26.00
CA GLU A 151 5.40 28.52 25.80
C GLU A 151 5.01 29.47 24.65
N ARG A 152 5.89 29.63 23.65
CA ARG A 152 5.63 30.49 22.48
C ARG A 152 4.54 29.91 21.58
N PHE A 153 4.46 28.58 21.54
CA PHE A 153 3.49 27.85 20.72
C PHE A 153 2.57 26.99 21.58
N GLN A 154 1.26 27.16 21.40
CA GLN A 154 0.24 26.41 22.13
C GLN A 154 -0.96 26.07 21.24
N GLY A 155 -1.69 25.02 21.62
CA GLY A 155 -2.96 24.63 21.00
C GLY A 155 -2.85 23.48 19.99
N LYS A 156 -3.93 23.28 19.24
CA LYS A 156 -4.04 22.21 18.24
C LYS A 156 -3.70 22.71 16.84
N LEU A 157 -3.03 21.84 16.10
CA LEU A 157 -2.71 22.01 14.69
C LEU A 157 -3.32 20.85 13.91
N ASP A 158 -3.87 21.16 12.74
CA ASP A 158 -4.23 20.18 11.73
C ASP A 158 -3.13 20.20 10.67
N LEU A 159 -2.42 19.08 10.54
CA LEU A 159 -1.15 19.00 9.83
C LEU A 159 -1.15 17.84 8.84
N ASN A 160 -0.50 18.04 7.71
CA ASN A 160 -0.02 16.96 6.89
C ASN A 160 1.36 16.49 7.39
N ILE A 161 1.71 15.22 7.21
CA ILE A 161 3.05 14.72 7.56
C ILE A 161 4.18 15.49 6.84
N ALA A 162 3.92 16.03 5.66
CA ALA A 162 4.86 16.88 4.93
C ALA A 162 5.17 18.19 5.66
N ASP A 163 4.25 18.71 6.49
CA ASP A 163 4.39 19.97 7.23
C ASP A 163 5.40 19.86 8.39
N ILE A 164 5.75 18.63 8.79
CA ILE A 164 6.69 18.42 9.90
C ILE A 164 8.09 18.95 9.57
N THR A 165 8.56 18.76 8.34
CA THR A 165 9.88 19.24 7.91
C THR A 165 10.02 20.76 8.00
N PRO A 166 9.13 21.59 7.40
CA PRO A 166 9.25 23.05 7.53
C PRO A 166 9.09 23.53 8.98
N ILE A 167 8.28 22.87 9.82
CA ILE A 167 8.19 23.18 11.25
C ILE A 167 9.54 23.00 11.94
N VAL A 168 10.19 21.84 11.76
CA VAL A 168 11.49 21.55 12.37
C VAL A 168 12.56 22.55 11.90
N LEU A 169 12.62 22.85 10.60
CA LEU A 169 13.58 23.81 10.05
C LEU A 169 13.38 25.22 10.61
N ASN A 170 12.13 25.67 10.75
CA ASN A 170 11.81 26.96 11.35
C ASN A 170 12.26 27.05 12.81
N LEU A 171 11.97 26.03 13.62
CA LEU A 171 12.40 25.95 15.03
C LEU A 171 13.92 25.96 15.17
N MET A 172 14.63 25.34 14.21
CA MET A 172 16.10 25.34 14.15
C MET A 172 16.69 26.60 13.53
N LYS A 173 15.87 27.56 13.08
CA LYS A 173 16.28 28.78 12.37
C LYS A 173 17.10 28.49 11.09
N ILE A 174 16.74 27.42 10.40
CA ILE A 174 17.34 27.01 9.12
C ILE A 174 16.39 27.43 7.99
N LYS A 175 16.94 28.10 6.97
CA LYS A 175 16.16 28.48 5.78
C LYS A 175 15.66 27.20 5.08
N ALA A 176 14.35 27.07 4.95
CA ALA A 176 13.74 25.95 4.24
C ALA A 176 14.06 26.00 2.73
N PRO A 177 14.29 24.85 2.07
CA PRO A 177 14.29 24.75 0.62
C PRO A 177 12.96 25.23 0.03
N GLU A 178 13.01 25.85 -1.16
CA GLU A 178 11.81 26.41 -1.81
C GLU A 178 10.83 25.34 -2.33
N ASN A 179 11.28 24.10 -2.47
CA ASN A 179 10.55 23.00 -3.10
C ASN A 179 10.05 21.94 -2.09
N LEU A 180 9.82 22.32 -0.83
CA LEU A 180 9.17 21.42 0.13
C LEU A 180 7.68 21.27 -0.20
N ASN A 181 7.16 20.04 -0.09
CA ASN A 181 5.73 19.76 -0.29
C ASN A 181 4.85 20.26 0.86
N GLY A 182 5.41 20.35 2.07
CA GLY A 182 4.69 20.83 3.26
C GLY A 182 4.82 22.33 3.46
N LYS A 183 3.97 22.86 4.34
CA LYS A 183 3.93 24.28 4.70
C LYS A 183 4.20 24.50 6.18
N LEU A 184 4.80 25.64 6.52
CA LEU A 184 4.88 26.11 7.89
C LEU A 184 3.51 26.70 8.30
N PRO A 185 2.84 26.17 9.34
CA PRO A 185 1.62 26.80 9.85
C PRO A 185 1.92 28.19 10.39
N GLU A 186 1.05 29.17 10.12
CA GLU A 186 1.22 30.56 10.59
C GLU A 186 1.40 30.65 12.11
N LYS A 187 0.70 29.80 12.85
CA LYS A 187 0.79 29.69 14.31
C LYS A 187 2.18 29.31 14.83
N LEU A 188 3.06 28.81 13.96
CA LEU A 188 4.41 28.40 14.31
C LEU A 188 5.50 29.28 13.67
N SER A 189 5.14 30.41 13.05
CA SER A 189 6.13 31.35 12.51
C SER A 189 6.85 32.07 13.65
N LEU A 190 8.19 32.03 13.63
CA LEU A 190 9.06 32.81 14.53
C LEU A 190 9.40 34.18 13.94
#